data_AF-A0A9W4WTN8-F1
#
_entry.id   AF-A0A9W4WTN8-F1
#
_cell.length_a   1.000
_cell.length_b   1.000
_cell.length_c   1.000
_cell.angle_alpha   90.00
_cell.angle_beta   90.00
_cell.angle_gamma   90.00
#
_symmetry.space_group_name_H-M   'P 1'
#
loop_
_entity.id
_entity.type
_entity.pdbx_description
1 polymer ?
#
loop_
_entity_poly.entity_id
_entity_poly.type
_entity_poly.pdbx_seq_one_letter_code
_entity_poly.pdbx_strand_id
1 'polypeptide(L)'
;MNKKEFKFTFIDLFAGIGGFRLALEKINGKCLFSSEIDKDCAETYQANFGEVPQGDITKIDPQLIPNHDILCAGFPCQPFSISGKKKGFGDTRGTLIFTILKIIKAKNPKVIFLENVKHLKDHDNKKTLQTIIKTQNRERLIIVASRNKNFDFSKLVKIKPKTIKDILEKEAVFEILKPAEYTILPKDKWRKQPSGLIFCGYRNKLIRINGVRLNTEHLSRVHKQPNRIYFVGGTHPTIPSQESSGRFWIYDGEKVRKLTLNECFALQGFPNNYQKVSSVGTCYNQIGNAVAVPIYRKSFNVADISNISEEMINFLKVITDNIDRNKGVYTVLITLMVHKLLEPMQDIRLHKVEFENGFSGRTIDTKYITPTLKELGLLSMAESGEGMKEAFLKVIDAFQSDQTITENMLRIILNKAILFKKNNLVEIRKLDNAEEITITAIVELLKKHFTEKYDTWGGSKLPVLAFYAIYKSLILEVDRFKDCQLEPLGSHTASDRTSKSAGDIQVIKNSKVFEVVEIKLDKPIDINMVRIAYEKIVRFNSERYYILSDMGVLEKNQLEVNELVLKIKEKHGCQLIINGILPTLKYYLRLISNSKRFFNEYIELVEDDTELKTIHKTKLKSL
;
A
#
# COMPACT_ATOMS: atom_id res chain seq x y z
N MET A 1 5.02 17.14 -36.04
CA MET A 1 5.64 16.47 -34.88
C MET A 1 5.19 17.18 -33.60
N ASN A 2 4.35 16.56 -32.78
CA ASN A 2 3.92 17.15 -31.51
C ASN A 2 5.11 17.21 -30.53
N LYS A 3 5.51 18.42 -30.12
CA LYS A 3 6.54 18.63 -29.09
C LYS A 3 6.04 18.00 -27.78
N LYS A 4 6.76 17.00 -27.27
CA LYS A 4 6.49 16.38 -25.97
C LYS A 4 6.60 17.45 -24.88
N GLU A 5 5.51 17.73 -24.17
CA GLU A 5 5.45 18.75 -23.12
C GLU A 5 5.93 18.17 -21.77
N PHE A 6 6.97 18.76 -21.21
CA PHE A 6 7.57 18.33 -19.94
C PHE A 6 7.03 19.16 -18.79
N LYS A 7 6.82 18.56 -17.60
CA LYS A 7 6.25 19.25 -16.43
C LYS A 7 7.21 20.25 -15.80
N PHE A 8 8.50 19.98 -15.90
CA PHE A 8 9.57 20.82 -15.37
C PHE A 8 10.90 20.42 -16.03
N THR A 9 11.89 21.28 -15.89
CA THR A 9 13.26 21.08 -16.36
C THR A 9 14.22 20.96 -15.19
N PHE A 10 15.28 20.19 -15.33
CA PHE A 10 16.28 20.02 -14.27
C PHE A 10 17.69 19.84 -14.80
N ILE A 11 18.67 20.02 -13.91
CA ILE A 11 20.08 19.69 -14.17
C ILE A 11 20.59 18.68 -13.13
N ASP A 12 21.51 17.81 -13.54
CA ASP A 12 22.04 16.69 -12.75
C ASP A 12 23.55 16.88 -12.53
N LEU A 13 23.93 17.49 -11.40
CA LEU A 13 25.34 17.72 -11.05
C LEU A 13 25.88 16.56 -10.20
N PHE A 14 27.15 16.21 -10.41
CA PHE A 14 27.75 15.01 -9.80
C PHE A 14 26.88 13.79 -10.11
N ALA A 15 26.55 13.64 -11.39
CA ALA A 15 25.47 12.81 -11.86
C ALA A 15 25.68 11.32 -11.54
N GLY A 16 26.93 10.89 -11.39
CA GLY A 16 27.32 9.49 -11.28
C GLY A 16 26.71 8.70 -12.43
N ILE A 17 25.91 7.69 -12.09
CA ILE A 17 25.16 6.89 -13.05
C ILE A 17 23.68 7.35 -13.19
N GLY A 18 23.38 8.61 -12.88
CA GLY A 18 22.08 9.23 -13.18
C GLY A 18 20.91 8.80 -12.29
N GLY A 19 21.16 8.60 -10.99
CA GLY A 19 20.11 8.27 -10.02
C GLY A 19 19.01 9.35 -9.92
N PHE A 20 19.41 10.63 -9.92
CA PHE A 20 18.46 11.76 -9.95
C PHE A 20 17.70 11.82 -11.28
N ARG A 21 18.41 11.69 -12.41
CA ARG A 21 17.79 11.67 -13.74
C ARG A 21 16.69 10.63 -13.85
N LEU A 22 16.98 9.38 -13.49
CA LEU A 22 15.97 8.30 -13.49
C LEU A 22 14.76 8.64 -12.61
N ALA A 23 14.98 9.29 -11.46
CA ALA A 23 13.89 9.63 -10.55
C ALA A 23 12.99 10.75 -11.10
N LEU A 24 13.58 11.78 -11.72
CA LEU A 24 12.87 12.97 -12.19
C LEU A 24 12.25 12.77 -13.58
N GLU A 25 12.89 12.04 -14.48
CA GLU A 25 12.30 11.69 -15.78
C GLU A 25 11.06 10.81 -15.60
N LYS A 26 11.06 9.92 -14.59
CA LYS A 26 9.87 9.11 -14.24
C LYS A 26 8.64 9.94 -13.89
N ILE A 27 8.79 11.19 -13.46
CA ILE A 27 7.69 12.11 -13.14
C ILE A 27 7.53 13.23 -14.20
N ASN A 28 7.99 12.97 -15.43
CA ASN A 28 7.91 13.86 -16.60
C ASN A 28 8.77 15.13 -16.50
N GLY A 29 9.92 15.05 -15.82
CA GLY A 29 10.97 16.05 -15.89
C GLY A 29 11.87 15.88 -17.11
N LYS A 30 12.46 16.97 -17.60
CA LYS A 30 13.49 16.95 -18.66
C LYS A 30 14.85 17.32 -18.09
N CYS A 31 15.84 16.45 -18.24
CA CYS A 31 17.23 16.79 -17.98
C CYS A 31 17.74 17.73 -19.08
N LEU A 32 18.24 18.91 -18.73
CA LEU A 32 18.82 19.86 -19.68
C LEU A 32 20.34 19.88 -19.68
N PHE A 33 20.94 19.42 -18.58
CA PHE A 33 22.38 19.46 -18.37
C PHE A 33 22.80 18.41 -17.34
N SER A 34 23.93 17.75 -17.58
CA SER A 34 24.53 16.82 -16.64
C SER A 34 26.04 17.04 -16.55
N SER A 35 26.63 16.77 -15.38
CA SER A 35 28.08 16.86 -15.17
C SER A 35 28.56 15.74 -14.25
N GLU A 36 29.58 15.04 -14.72
CA GLU A 36 30.26 13.94 -14.03
C GLU A 36 31.72 13.92 -14.50
N ILE A 37 32.66 13.85 -13.56
CA ILE A 37 34.11 13.89 -13.83
C ILE A 37 34.70 12.49 -13.97
N ASP A 38 34.08 11.49 -13.33
CA ASP A 38 34.50 10.10 -13.39
C ASP A 38 34.13 9.49 -14.75
N LYS A 39 35.14 9.04 -15.49
CA LYS A 39 34.98 8.55 -16.87
C LYS A 39 34.10 7.31 -16.94
N ASP A 40 34.27 6.37 -16.00
CA ASP A 40 33.48 5.15 -15.97
C ASP A 40 31.99 5.45 -15.71
N CYS A 41 31.70 6.38 -14.78
CA CYS A 41 30.35 6.88 -14.54
C CYS A 41 29.79 7.57 -15.80
N ALA A 42 30.57 8.43 -16.45
CA ALA A 42 30.15 9.15 -17.65
C ALA A 42 29.83 8.20 -18.83
N GLU A 43 30.63 7.16 -19.04
CA GLU A 43 30.36 6.11 -20.04
C GLU A 43 29.07 5.34 -19.72
N THR A 44 28.88 4.98 -18.45
CA THR A 44 27.64 4.32 -17.99
C THR A 44 26.43 5.23 -18.15
N TYR A 45 26.58 6.52 -17.87
CA TYR A 45 25.55 7.53 -18.07
C TYR A 45 25.19 7.66 -19.56
N GLN A 46 26.18 7.78 -20.44
CA GLN A 46 25.98 7.84 -21.89
C GLN A 46 25.26 6.59 -22.41
N ALA A 47 25.66 5.39 -21.97
CA ALA A 47 25.03 4.14 -22.40
C ALA A 47 23.54 4.08 -22.06
N ASN A 48 23.12 4.68 -20.93
CA ASN A 48 21.73 4.63 -20.46
C ASN A 48 20.87 5.81 -20.90
N PHE A 49 21.45 6.98 -21.17
CA PHE A 49 20.71 8.20 -21.49
C PHE A 49 21.02 8.81 -22.86
N GLY A 50 22.01 8.28 -23.59
CA GLY A 50 22.43 8.79 -24.90
C GLY A 50 23.15 10.15 -24.85
N GLU A 51 23.49 10.63 -23.66
CA GLU A 51 24.08 11.95 -23.42
C GLU A 51 25.40 11.83 -22.65
N VAL A 52 26.42 12.57 -23.07
CA VAL A 52 27.71 12.63 -22.38
C VAL A 52 27.68 13.77 -21.35
N PRO A 53 27.91 13.50 -20.05
CA PRO A 53 28.05 14.54 -19.05
C PRO A 53 29.23 15.49 -19.35
N GLN A 54 29.10 16.76 -18.96
CA GLN A 54 30.03 17.83 -19.35
C GLN A 54 31.39 17.82 -18.61
N GLY A 55 31.73 16.76 -17.87
CA GLY A 55 33.01 16.67 -17.15
C GLY A 55 33.05 17.48 -15.85
N ASP A 56 34.21 18.05 -15.55
CA ASP A 56 34.51 18.78 -14.32
C ASP A 56 33.72 20.09 -14.19
N ILE A 57 32.70 20.09 -13.33
CA ILE A 57 31.81 21.24 -13.07
C ILE A 57 32.55 22.50 -12.60
N THR A 58 33.75 22.37 -12.01
CA THR A 58 34.51 23.52 -11.52
C THR A 58 35.11 24.38 -12.64
N LYS A 59 35.21 23.81 -13.86
CA LYS A 59 35.75 24.47 -15.05
C LYS A 59 34.67 25.05 -15.96
N ILE A 60 33.39 24.83 -15.65
CA ILE A 60 32.26 25.28 -16.44
C ILE A 60 31.81 26.64 -15.92
N ASP A 61 31.76 27.65 -16.79
CA ASP A 61 31.17 28.94 -16.44
C ASP A 61 29.69 28.73 -16.09
N PRO A 62 29.25 29.09 -14.86
CA PRO A 62 27.85 29.02 -14.48
C PRO A 62 26.89 29.67 -15.49
N GLN A 63 27.31 30.69 -16.25
CA GLN A 63 26.46 31.35 -17.24
C GLN A 63 26.12 30.47 -18.45
N LEU A 64 26.96 29.49 -18.79
CA LEU A 64 26.73 28.58 -19.92
C LEU A 64 25.74 27.45 -19.60
N ILE A 65 25.42 27.24 -18.32
CA ILE A 65 24.45 26.22 -17.90
C ILE A 65 23.04 26.65 -18.31
N PRO A 66 22.21 25.79 -18.92
CA PRO A 66 20.83 26.15 -19.29
C PRO A 66 19.98 26.61 -18.09
N ASN A 67 19.04 27.52 -18.34
CA ASN A 67 18.01 27.85 -17.34
C ASN A 67 17.15 26.62 -17.06
N HIS A 68 16.84 26.39 -15.78
CA HIS A 68 16.18 25.18 -15.31
C HIS A 68 15.31 25.44 -14.08
N ASP A 69 14.31 24.58 -13.85
CA ASP A 69 13.44 24.68 -12.68
C ASP A 69 14.07 24.06 -11.42
N ILE A 70 14.78 22.92 -11.57
CA ILE A 70 15.32 22.14 -10.44
C ILE A 70 16.82 21.89 -10.62
N LEU A 71 17.60 22.18 -9.59
CA LEU A 71 19.02 21.79 -9.51
C LEU A 71 19.18 20.56 -8.62
N CYS A 72 19.73 19.48 -9.15
CA CYS A 72 20.07 18.27 -8.41
C CYS A 72 21.58 18.15 -8.21
N ALA A 73 22.02 17.74 -7.01
CA ALA A 73 23.42 17.43 -6.76
C ALA A 73 23.63 16.38 -5.65
N GLY A 74 24.28 15.26 -6.00
CA GLY A 74 24.78 14.25 -5.07
C GLY A 74 26.26 14.46 -4.78
N PHE A 75 26.61 15.61 -4.20
CA PHE A 75 28.00 16.05 -4.16
C PHE A 75 28.88 15.22 -3.20
N PRO A 76 30.20 15.10 -3.48
CA PRO A 76 31.09 14.19 -2.75
C PRO A 76 31.03 14.31 -1.22
N CYS A 77 30.75 13.18 -0.57
CA CYS A 77 30.61 13.09 0.89
C CYS A 77 31.88 12.63 1.63
N GLN A 78 32.95 12.26 0.91
CA GLN A 78 34.17 11.67 1.51
C GLN A 78 34.88 12.55 2.55
N PRO A 79 34.88 13.90 2.44
CA PRO A 79 35.45 14.78 3.47
C PRO A 79 34.67 14.76 4.79
N PHE A 80 33.40 14.34 4.76
CA PHE A 80 32.44 14.45 5.87
C PHE A 80 31.94 13.08 6.41
N SER A 81 32.31 11.95 5.78
CA SER A 81 31.86 10.60 6.16
C SER A 81 32.64 9.99 7.35
N ILE A 82 32.00 9.15 8.18
CA ILE A 82 32.67 8.37 9.26
C ILE A 82 33.80 7.49 8.71
N SER A 83 33.60 6.91 7.52
CA SER A 83 34.58 6.02 6.88
C SER A 83 35.70 6.77 6.14
N GLY A 84 35.70 8.11 6.17
CA GLY A 84 36.70 8.98 5.52
C GLY A 84 37.67 9.64 6.51
N LYS A 85 38.60 10.47 5.99
CA LYS A 85 39.64 11.15 6.80
C LYS A 85 39.13 12.38 7.59
N LYS A 86 37.82 12.70 7.54
CA LYS A 86 37.16 13.81 8.24
C LYS A 86 37.86 15.19 8.13
N LYS A 87 38.44 15.50 6.96
CA LYS A 87 39.17 16.77 6.74
C LYS A 87 38.26 17.97 6.47
N GLY A 88 36.94 17.79 6.37
CA GLY A 88 35.98 18.88 6.16
C GLY A 88 36.32 19.74 4.95
N PHE A 89 36.40 21.06 5.14
CA PHE A 89 36.74 22.03 4.10
C PHE A 89 38.24 22.10 3.75
N GLY A 90 39.11 21.40 4.48
CA GLY A 90 40.54 21.24 4.13
C GLY A 90 40.82 20.18 3.05
N ASP A 91 39.77 19.57 2.50
CA ASP A 91 39.82 18.66 1.35
C ASP A 91 39.25 19.39 0.12
N THR A 92 39.93 19.34 -1.02
CA THR A 92 39.48 20.00 -2.26
C THR A 92 38.09 19.52 -2.72
N ARG A 93 37.65 18.33 -2.31
CA ARG A 93 36.30 17.82 -2.57
C ARG A 93 35.23 18.45 -1.66
N GLY A 94 35.63 19.02 -0.52
CA GLY A 94 34.75 19.72 0.42
C GLY A 94 34.33 21.12 -0.05
N THR A 95 35.03 21.69 -1.04
CA THR A 95 34.75 23.02 -1.59
C THR A 95 33.74 23.00 -2.75
N LEU A 96 33.34 21.82 -3.24
CA LEU A 96 32.41 21.64 -4.36
C LEU A 96 31.01 22.21 -4.08
N ILE A 97 30.63 22.36 -2.81
CA ILE A 97 29.40 23.07 -2.42
C ILE A 97 29.43 24.54 -2.87
N PHE A 98 30.59 25.21 -2.87
CA PHE A 98 30.70 26.58 -3.35
C PHE A 98 30.47 26.68 -4.86
N THR A 99 30.86 25.66 -5.63
CA THR A 99 30.53 25.59 -7.06
C THR A 99 29.03 25.48 -7.27
N ILE A 100 28.33 24.66 -6.48
CA ILE A 100 26.87 24.57 -6.50
C ILE A 100 26.23 25.93 -6.18
N LEU A 101 26.71 26.62 -5.14
CA LEU A 101 26.20 27.94 -4.75
C LEU A 101 26.40 29.00 -5.84
N LYS A 102 27.55 28.98 -6.55
CA LYS A 102 27.78 29.85 -7.72
C LYS A 102 26.75 29.62 -8.82
N ILE A 103 26.42 28.36 -9.11
CA ILE A 103 25.42 27.99 -10.12
C ILE A 103 24.02 28.41 -9.67
N ILE A 104 23.67 28.18 -8.40
CA ILE A 104 22.40 28.64 -7.82
C ILE A 104 22.26 30.15 -7.97
N LYS A 105 23.31 30.93 -7.67
CA LYS A 105 23.31 32.38 -7.81
C LYS A 105 23.15 32.82 -9.27
N ALA A 106 23.81 32.14 -10.21
CA ALA A 106 23.76 32.50 -11.63
C ALA A 106 22.43 32.11 -12.31
N LYS A 107 21.84 30.96 -11.94
CA LYS A 107 20.67 30.38 -12.63
C LYS A 107 19.37 30.51 -11.87
N ASN A 108 19.44 30.81 -10.57
CA ASN A 108 18.29 31.08 -9.72
C ASN A 108 17.14 30.05 -9.85
N PRO A 109 17.41 28.73 -9.71
CA PRO A 109 16.41 27.68 -9.91
C PRO A 109 15.26 27.79 -8.91
N LYS A 110 14.08 27.29 -9.28
CA LYS A 110 12.89 27.30 -8.41
C LYS A 110 13.05 26.36 -7.21
N VAL A 111 13.73 25.23 -7.43
CA VAL A 111 13.97 24.19 -6.41
C VAL A 111 15.43 23.75 -6.45
N ILE A 112 15.99 23.49 -5.28
CA ILE A 112 17.30 22.87 -5.10
C ILE A 112 17.08 21.54 -4.36
N PHE A 113 17.70 20.47 -4.86
CA PHE A 113 17.61 19.13 -4.32
C PHE A 113 19.02 18.51 -4.18
N LEU A 114 19.54 18.53 -2.96
CA LEU A 114 20.89 18.00 -2.65
C LEU A 114 20.81 16.72 -1.83
N GLU A 115 21.71 15.78 -2.08
CA GLU A 115 21.93 14.60 -1.25
C GLU A 115 23.33 14.62 -0.64
N ASN A 116 23.42 14.21 0.63
CA ASN A 116 24.70 13.92 1.28
C ASN A 116 24.52 12.89 2.43
N VAL A 117 25.63 12.54 3.10
CA VAL A 117 25.63 11.68 4.30
C VAL A 117 25.21 12.44 5.56
N LYS A 118 24.60 11.71 6.51
CA LYS A 118 24.07 12.24 7.80
C LYS A 118 25.04 13.15 8.57
N HIS A 119 26.36 12.90 8.49
CA HIS A 119 27.38 13.62 9.27
C HIS A 119 27.64 15.07 8.85
N LEU A 120 27.03 15.53 7.76
CA LEU A 120 27.03 16.96 7.42
C LEU A 120 26.24 17.80 8.46
N LYS A 121 25.32 17.18 9.20
CA LYS A 121 24.44 17.84 10.19
C LYS A 121 25.15 18.31 11.47
N ASP A 122 26.33 17.76 11.77
CA ASP A 122 27.08 18.06 13.00
C ASP A 122 28.01 19.28 12.84
N HIS A 123 28.00 19.96 11.69
CA HIS A 123 28.95 21.04 11.37
C HIS A 123 28.37 22.47 11.48
N ASP A 124 27.03 22.69 11.49
CA ASP A 124 26.50 24.07 11.50
C ASP A 124 25.05 24.21 12.05
N ASN A 125 24.93 24.45 13.36
CA ASN A 125 23.77 24.94 14.15
C ASN A 125 22.35 24.97 13.50
N LYS A 126 21.85 23.80 13.08
CA LYS A 126 20.42 23.39 13.03
C LYS A 126 19.40 24.36 12.39
N LYS A 127 19.58 24.79 11.13
CA LYS A 127 18.45 25.31 10.32
C LYS A 127 18.06 24.33 9.19
N THR A 128 16.88 23.73 9.36
CA THR A 128 16.05 22.92 8.43
C THR A 128 16.73 21.71 7.75
N LEU A 129 16.84 20.57 8.45
CA LEU A 129 17.32 19.29 7.90
C LEU A 129 16.38 18.12 8.31
N GLN A 130 15.84 17.37 7.34
CA GLN A 130 15.20 16.07 7.59
C GLN A 130 15.89 14.92 6.85
N THR A 131 15.82 13.74 7.46
CA THR A 131 16.45 12.49 7.02
C THR A 131 15.40 11.62 6.31
N ILE A 132 15.65 11.24 5.06
CA ILE A 132 14.78 10.31 4.32
C ILE A 132 15.44 8.92 4.32
N ILE A 133 14.68 7.90 4.72
CA ILE A 133 15.11 6.49 4.75
C ILE A 133 14.50 5.76 3.54
N LYS A 134 15.32 5.06 2.73
CA LYS A 134 14.88 4.12 1.69
C LYS A 134 15.81 2.91 1.56
N THR A 135 15.18 1.73 1.40
CA THR A 135 15.63 0.36 1.01
C THR A 135 16.94 -0.21 1.57
N GLN A 136 17.96 0.61 1.81
CA GLN A 136 19.15 0.27 2.57
C GLN A 136 19.07 0.87 3.97
N ASN A 137 19.70 0.22 4.94
CA ASN A 137 19.83 0.78 6.30
C ASN A 137 20.87 1.91 6.37
N ARG A 138 20.67 3.00 5.61
CA ARG A 138 21.49 4.22 5.63
C ARG A 138 20.63 5.46 5.79
N GLU A 139 20.94 6.26 6.79
CA GLU A 139 20.40 7.60 6.89
C GLU A 139 21.11 8.53 5.90
N ARG A 140 20.32 9.21 5.08
CA ARG A 140 20.76 10.17 4.08
C ARG A 140 20.25 11.56 4.46
N LEU A 141 21.11 12.56 4.30
CA LEU A 141 20.69 13.94 4.39
C LEU A 141 20.18 14.36 3.02
N ILE A 142 18.92 14.80 2.98
CA ILE A 142 18.30 15.38 1.81
C ILE A 142 18.00 16.84 2.12
N ILE A 143 18.53 17.75 1.32
CA ILE A 143 18.26 19.19 1.42
C ILE A 143 17.35 19.56 0.26
N VAL A 144 16.13 20.01 0.59
CA VAL A 144 15.18 20.55 -0.38
C VAL A 144 14.90 21.99 0.00
N ALA A 145 15.20 22.90 -0.92
CA ALA A 145 14.84 24.31 -0.80
C ALA A 145 14.01 24.72 -2.01
N SER A 146 12.99 25.54 -1.78
CA SER A 146 12.12 26.10 -2.81
C SER A 146 12.00 27.59 -2.57
N ARG A 147 12.02 28.39 -3.65
CA ARG A 147 11.97 29.85 -3.51
C ARG A 147 10.62 30.37 -3.01
N ASN A 148 9.53 29.77 -3.48
CA ASN A 148 8.19 30.36 -3.40
C ASN A 148 7.22 29.59 -2.50
N LYS A 149 7.64 28.43 -1.98
CA LYS A 149 6.77 27.55 -1.18
C LYS A 149 7.59 26.81 -0.13
N ASN A 150 7.06 26.74 1.09
CA ASN A 150 7.57 25.83 2.09
C ASN A 150 7.31 24.39 1.67
N PHE A 151 8.33 23.53 1.82
CA PHE A 151 8.18 22.11 1.56
C PHE A 151 7.45 21.46 2.74
N ASP A 152 6.31 20.85 2.47
CA ASP A 152 5.51 20.17 3.48
C ASP A 152 5.92 18.69 3.57
N PHE A 153 6.79 18.39 4.53
CA PHE A 153 7.29 17.04 4.76
C PHE A 153 6.21 16.06 5.23
N SER A 154 5.05 16.53 5.71
CA SER A 154 3.94 15.65 6.09
C SER A 154 3.33 14.93 4.88
N LYS A 155 3.45 15.53 3.69
CA LYS A 155 2.99 14.96 2.41
C LYS A 155 3.91 13.87 1.86
N LEU A 156 5.03 13.58 2.53
CA LEU A 156 5.91 12.49 2.13
C LEU A 156 5.24 11.13 2.40
N VAL A 157 4.92 10.42 1.32
CA VAL A 157 4.45 9.04 1.42
C VAL A 157 5.60 8.13 1.87
N LYS A 158 5.51 7.62 3.11
CA LYS A 158 6.43 6.59 3.61
C LYS A 158 6.16 5.27 2.88
N ILE A 159 7.11 4.84 2.06
CA ILE A 159 7.04 3.56 1.35
C ILE A 159 7.64 2.48 2.25
N LYS A 160 6.93 1.35 2.46
CA LYS A 160 7.52 0.19 3.14
C LYS A 160 8.76 -0.27 2.36
N PRO A 161 9.93 -0.41 2.98
CA PRO A 161 11.13 -0.87 2.29
C PRO A 161 10.89 -2.29 1.76
N LYS A 162 11.28 -2.55 0.51
CA LYS A 162 11.32 -3.91 -0.04
C LYS A 162 12.24 -4.76 0.82
N THR A 163 11.87 -6.03 0.98
CA THR A 163 12.77 -7.03 1.50
C THR A 163 13.78 -7.43 0.42
N ILE A 164 14.90 -8.02 0.81
CA ILE A 164 15.87 -8.58 -0.13
C ILE A 164 15.18 -9.63 -1.02
N LYS A 165 14.23 -10.40 -0.47
CA LYS A 165 13.46 -11.40 -1.21
C LYS A 165 12.75 -10.84 -2.45
N ASP A 166 12.32 -9.58 -2.41
CA ASP A 166 11.55 -8.93 -3.49
C ASP A 166 12.38 -8.54 -4.72
N ILE A 167 13.70 -8.70 -4.63
CA ILE A 167 14.65 -8.29 -5.69
C ILE A 167 15.54 -9.44 -6.16
N LEU A 168 15.36 -10.65 -5.62
CA LEU A 168 16.20 -11.78 -5.96
C LEU A 168 15.93 -12.27 -7.39
N GLU A 169 17.00 -12.57 -8.11
CA GLU A 169 16.91 -13.26 -9.40
C GLU A 169 16.51 -14.72 -9.17
N LYS A 170 15.64 -15.24 -10.04
CA LYS A 170 15.25 -16.67 -10.02
C LYS A 170 16.30 -17.54 -10.68
N GLU A 171 16.90 -17.03 -11.77
CA GLU A 171 17.85 -17.74 -12.62
C GLU A 171 19.08 -16.87 -12.84
N ALA A 172 20.20 -17.25 -12.21
CA ALA A 172 21.50 -16.63 -12.40
C ALA A 172 22.60 -17.60 -11.93
N VAL A 173 23.85 -17.30 -12.30
CA VAL A 173 25.00 -17.99 -11.72
C VAL A 173 25.27 -17.40 -10.34
N PHE A 174 24.99 -18.17 -9.30
CA PHE A 174 25.15 -17.74 -7.91
C PHE A 174 26.48 -18.21 -7.32
N GLU A 175 27.20 -17.28 -6.69
CA GLU A 175 28.35 -17.62 -5.84
C GLU A 175 27.81 -18.06 -4.46
N ILE A 176 27.86 -19.37 -4.20
CA ILE A 176 27.34 -20.02 -2.98
C ILE A 176 28.51 -20.39 -2.07
N LEU A 177 28.40 -20.08 -0.78
CA LEU A 177 29.39 -20.54 0.21
C LEU A 177 29.15 -22.00 0.58
N LYS A 178 30.24 -22.75 0.77
CA LYS A 178 30.16 -24.10 1.34
C LYS A 178 29.75 -24.01 2.82
N PRO A 179 29.04 -25.02 3.37
CA PRO A 179 28.61 -25.02 4.77
C PRO A 179 29.74 -24.76 5.79
N ALA A 180 30.97 -25.21 5.51
CA ALA A 180 32.12 -24.98 6.38
C ALA A 180 32.61 -23.51 6.42
N GLU A 181 32.21 -22.68 5.45
CA GLU A 181 32.71 -21.31 5.31
C GLU A 181 31.89 -20.26 6.09
N TYR A 182 30.77 -20.66 6.68
CA TYR A 182 29.89 -19.75 7.42
C TYR A 182 29.24 -20.41 8.64
N THR A 183 28.66 -19.55 9.49
CA THR A 183 27.83 -19.94 10.62
C THR A 183 26.51 -19.18 10.52
N ILE A 184 25.39 -19.89 10.48
CA ILE A 184 24.04 -19.32 10.70
C ILE A 184 23.71 -19.47 12.16
N LEU A 185 23.29 -18.37 12.77
CA LEU A 185 22.93 -18.34 14.18
C LEU A 185 21.58 -19.03 14.40
N PRO A 186 21.36 -19.63 15.59
CA PRO A 186 20.04 -20.00 16.05
C PRO A 186 19.04 -18.84 15.91
N LYS A 187 17.78 -19.14 15.53
CA LYS A 187 16.77 -18.11 15.20
C LYS A 187 16.51 -17.12 16.34
N ASP A 188 16.60 -17.56 17.60
CA ASP A 188 16.48 -16.72 18.80
C ASP A 188 17.61 -15.68 18.94
N LYS A 189 18.75 -15.91 18.27
CA LYS A 189 19.89 -14.98 18.23
C LYS A 189 19.85 -14.02 17.04
N TRP A 190 18.90 -14.16 16.13
CA TRP A 190 18.76 -13.24 15.00
C TRP A 190 18.43 -11.84 15.52
N ARG A 191 19.09 -10.83 14.97
CA ARG A 191 18.91 -9.44 15.40
C ARG A 191 18.25 -8.64 14.29
N LYS A 192 16.95 -8.34 14.48
CA LYS A 192 16.18 -7.41 13.63
C LYS A 192 16.33 -5.98 14.15
N GLN A 193 16.74 -5.06 13.29
CA GLN A 193 16.80 -3.64 13.60
C GLN A 193 15.49 -2.92 13.24
N PRO A 194 15.21 -1.72 13.78
CA PRO A 194 14.05 -0.92 13.40
C PRO A 194 13.94 -0.65 11.89
N SER A 195 15.07 -0.60 11.20
CA SER A 195 15.18 -0.47 9.73
C SER A 195 14.72 -1.70 8.94
N GLY A 196 14.36 -2.79 9.62
CA GLY A 196 14.03 -4.08 9.01
C GLY A 196 15.25 -4.95 8.66
N LEU A 197 16.47 -4.50 8.94
CA LEU A 197 17.70 -5.28 8.71
C LEU A 197 17.75 -6.49 9.65
N ILE A 198 17.95 -7.69 9.12
CA ILE A 198 18.01 -8.93 9.94
C ILE A 198 19.38 -9.56 9.79
N PHE A 199 20.23 -9.41 10.81
CA PHE A 199 21.50 -10.12 10.91
C PHE A 199 21.25 -11.54 11.43
N CYS A 200 21.67 -12.55 10.66
CA CYS A 200 21.39 -13.96 10.96
C CYS A 200 22.63 -14.85 10.97
N GLY A 201 23.81 -14.36 10.58
CA GLY A 201 25.01 -15.19 10.55
C GLY A 201 26.26 -14.43 10.11
N TYR A 202 27.37 -15.15 10.01
CA TYR A 202 28.65 -14.61 9.60
C TYR A 202 29.50 -15.65 8.88
N ARG A 203 30.49 -15.19 8.11
CA ARG A 203 31.52 -16.04 7.50
C ARG A 203 32.56 -16.43 8.55
N ASN A 204 33.06 -17.66 8.48
CA ASN A 204 34.09 -18.20 9.37
C ASN A 204 35.46 -17.61 9.02
N LYS A 205 35.63 -16.32 9.31
CA LYS A 205 36.83 -15.50 9.05
C LYS A 205 37.21 -14.72 10.31
N LEU A 206 38.41 -14.17 10.34
CA LEU A 206 38.93 -13.40 11.47
C LEU A 206 37.96 -12.27 11.89
N ILE A 207 37.61 -12.29 13.17
CA ILE A 207 36.82 -11.25 13.85
C ILE A 207 37.71 -10.06 14.22
N ARG A 208 37.10 -8.96 14.64
CA ARG A 208 37.83 -7.84 15.25
C ARG A 208 38.35 -8.29 16.62
N ILE A 209 39.62 -8.00 16.92
CA ILE A 209 40.29 -8.39 18.18
C ILE A 209 40.14 -7.31 19.27
N ASN A 210 40.22 -6.03 18.91
CA ASN A 210 40.14 -4.95 19.90
C ASN A 210 38.72 -4.76 20.43
N GLY A 211 38.55 -4.87 21.76
CA GLY A 211 37.30 -4.56 22.47
C GLY A 211 36.22 -5.65 22.38
N VAL A 212 36.57 -6.86 21.92
CA VAL A 212 35.64 -8.00 21.83
C VAL A 212 35.70 -8.83 23.12
N ARG A 213 34.53 -9.10 23.72
CA ARG A 213 34.39 -9.96 24.89
C ARG A 213 34.18 -11.41 24.45
N LEU A 214 34.55 -12.38 25.29
CA LEU A 214 34.29 -13.80 25.06
C LEU A 214 32.79 -14.05 24.79
N ASN A 215 32.45 -15.00 23.91
CA ASN A 215 31.08 -15.40 23.56
C ASN A 215 30.21 -14.30 22.88
N THR A 216 30.82 -13.37 22.15
CA THR A 216 30.11 -12.27 21.44
C THR A 216 30.08 -12.41 19.92
N GLU A 217 30.43 -13.59 19.39
CA GLU A 217 30.44 -13.91 17.96
C GLU A 217 29.07 -13.75 17.29
N HIS A 218 27.99 -13.91 18.07
CA HIS A 218 26.62 -13.68 17.62
C HIS A 218 26.28 -12.20 17.37
N LEU A 219 27.17 -11.26 17.67
CA LEU A 219 26.96 -9.82 17.47
C LEU A 219 27.59 -9.34 16.16
N SER A 220 26.80 -8.73 15.28
CA SER A 220 27.29 -8.21 13.99
C SER A 220 28.50 -7.25 14.07
N ARG A 221 28.64 -6.52 15.18
CA ARG A 221 29.71 -5.54 15.41
C ARG A 221 31.12 -6.14 15.48
N VAL A 222 31.24 -7.41 15.86
CA VAL A 222 32.55 -8.08 15.96
C VAL A 222 33.05 -8.54 14.59
N HIS A 223 32.16 -8.61 13.61
CA HIS A 223 32.45 -9.02 12.24
C HIS A 223 32.72 -7.80 11.33
N LYS A 224 33.70 -7.94 10.43
CA LYS A 224 33.89 -7.00 9.31
C LYS A 224 32.65 -7.06 8.40
N GLN A 225 32.29 -5.94 7.78
CA GLN A 225 31.08 -5.84 6.95
C GLN A 225 30.98 -6.92 5.84
N PRO A 226 32.05 -7.27 5.11
CA PRO A 226 32.03 -8.33 4.08
C PRO A 226 31.85 -9.76 4.61
N ASN A 227 31.90 -9.94 5.94
CA ASN A 227 31.76 -11.23 6.60
C ASN A 227 30.39 -11.38 7.28
N ARG A 228 29.50 -10.39 7.17
CA ARG A 228 28.17 -10.43 7.78
C ARG A 228 27.18 -11.06 6.80
N ILE A 229 26.25 -11.87 7.32
CA ILE A 229 25.20 -12.53 6.55
C ILE A 229 23.84 -12.01 7.01
N TYR A 230 22.99 -11.66 6.05
CA TYR A 230 21.67 -11.08 6.30
C TYR A 230 20.55 -11.96 5.76
N PHE A 231 19.45 -12.06 6.49
CA PHE A 231 18.31 -12.87 6.08
C PHE A 231 17.47 -12.16 5.02
N VAL A 232 17.04 -12.88 3.98
CA VAL A 232 16.34 -12.29 2.84
C VAL A 232 14.96 -11.70 3.16
N GLY A 233 14.34 -12.15 4.26
CA GLY A 233 13.07 -11.58 4.75
C GLY A 233 13.21 -10.20 5.41
N GLY A 234 14.43 -9.67 5.52
CA GLY A 234 14.72 -8.32 6.00
C GLY A 234 15.19 -7.39 4.89
N THR A 235 15.69 -6.21 5.28
CA THR A 235 16.40 -5.28 4.40
C THR A 235 17.89 -5.61 4.32
N HIS A 236 18.62 -4.96 3.39
CA HIS A 236 20.07 -5.11 3.25
C HIS A 236 20.82 -3.89 3.83
N PRO A 237 22.07 -4.06 4.32
CA PRO A 237 22.91 -2.90 4.63
C PRO A 237 23.19 -2.05 3.39
N THR A 238 23.79 -0.89 3.58
CA THR A 238 24.28 -0.08 2.46
C THR A 238 25.31 -0.85 1.65
N ILE A 239 25.22 -0.76 0.32
CA ILE A 239 26.31 -1.09 -0.59
C ILE A 239 27.38 0.02 -0.48
N PRO A 240 28.58 -0.24 0.07
CA PRO A 240 29.64 0.75 0.12
C PRO A 240 30.43 0.75 -1.20
N SER A 241 30.79 1.93 -1.69
CA SER A 241 31.61 2.11 -2.89
C SER A 241 33.08 1.68 -2.75
N GLN A 242 33.47 1.16 -1.58
CA GLN A 242 34.81 0.62 -1.32
C GLN A 242 34.86 -0.92 -1.42
N GLU A 243 33.71 -1.58 -1.58
CA GLU A 243 33.63 -3.05 -1.70
C GLU A 243 33.52 -3.45 -3.17
N SER A 244 34.66 -3.48 -3.84
CA SER A 244 34.77 -3.79 -5.28
C SER A 244 34.56 -5.28 -5.62
N SER A 245 34.54 -6.17 -4.62
CA SER A 245 34.31 -7.61 -4.85
C SER A 245 32.86 -8.02 -4.61
N GLY A 246 31.97 -7.09 -4.24
CA GLY A 246 30.54 -7.35 -4.06
C GLY A 246 30.20 -8.34 -2.96
N ARG A 247 31.04 -8.47 -1.91
CA ARG A 247 30.89 -9.49 -0.84
C ARG A 247 29.71 -9.20 0.10
N PHE A 248 28.52 -9.24 -0.46
CA PHE A 248 27.24 -8.99 0.18
C PHE A 248 26.50 -10.31 0.32
N TRP A 249 26.68 -10.96 1.48
CA TRP A 249 26.20 -12.32 1.71
C TRP A 249 24.80 -12.32 2.31
N ILE A 250 23.93 -13.14 1.73
CA ILE A 250 22.54 -13.29 2.14
C ILE A 250 22.22 -14.75 2.42
N TYR A 251 21.28 -14.99 3.33
CA TYR A 251 20.72 -16.31 3.64
C TYR A 251 19.26 -16.37 3.19
N ASP A 252 18.96 -17.26 2.24
CA ASP A 252 17.62 -17.39 1.63
C ASP A 252 16.68 -18.32 2.41
N GLY A 253 17.19 -19.01 3.42
CA GLY A 253 16.48 -20.05 4.18
C GLY A 253 17.04 -21.45 3.94
N GLU A 254 17.85 -21.62 2.90
CA GLU A 254 18.47 -22.91 2.55
C GLU A 254 19.99 -22.78 2.48
N LYS A 255 20.49 -21.73 1.80
CA LYS A 255 21.91 -21.55 1.50
C LYS A 255 22.35 -20.11 1.69
N VAL A 256 23.66 -19.93 1.87
CA VAL A 256 24.29 -18.62 1.88
C VAL A 256 24.92 -18.35 0.53
N ARG A 257 24.47 -17.26 -0.11
CA ARG A 257 25.00 -16.83 -1.40
C ARG A 257 25.27 -15.34 -1.44
N LYS A 258 26.08 -14.92 -2.39
CA LYS A 258 26.34 -13.52 -2.68
C LYS A 258 25.18 -12.93 -3.48
N LEU A 259 24.87 -11.65 -3.23
CA LEU A 259 24.02 -10.89 -4.13
C LEU A 259 24.69 -10.76 -5.50
N THR A 260 23.92 -10.91 -6.56
CA THR A 260 24.41 -10.63 -7.91
C THR A 260 24.55 -9.12 -8.12
N LEU A 261 25.26 -8.72 -9.18
CA LEU A 261 25.35 -7.32 -9.56
C LEU A 261 23.97 -6.74 -9.91
N ASN A 262 23.12 -7.50 -10.59
CA ASN A 262 21.75 -7.08 -10.92
C ASN A 262 20.89 -6.88 -9.67
N GLU A 263 20.96 -7.82 -8.71
CA GLU A 263 20.27 -7.70 -7.43
C GLU A 263 20.76 -6.45 -6.66
N CYS A 264 22.06 -6.12 -6.74
CA CYS A 264 22.61 -4.90 -6.14
C CYS A 264 22.04 -3.61 -6.79
N PHE A 265 21.89 -3.57 -8.11
CA PHE A 265 21.24 -2.46 -8.82
C PHE A 265 19.74 -2.37 -8.49
N ALA A 266 19.05 -3.50 -8.45
CA ALA A 266 17.64 -3.59 -8.06
C ALA A 266 17.40 -3.11 -6.62
N LEU A 267 18.34 -3.40 -5.70
CA LEU A 267 18.32 -2.90 -4.32
C LEU A 267 18.35 -1.37 -4.25
N GLN A 268 19.09 -0.72 -5.16
CA GLN A 268 19.14 0.74 -5.31
C GLN A 268 18.00 1.31 -6.17
N GLY A 269 17.08 0.47 -6.68
CA GLY A 269 15.92 0.90 -7.45
C GLY A 269 16.18 1.18 -8.94
N PHE A 270 17.33 0.77 -9.46
CA PHE A 270 17.63 0.84 -10.90
C PHE A 270 16.81 -0.22 -11.66
N PRO A 271 16.39 0.06 -12.90
CA PRO A 271 15.61 -0.88 -13.69
C PRO A 271 16.46 -2.06 -14.18
N ASN A 272 15.84 -3.21 -14.46
CA ASN A 272 16.55 -4.42 -14.86
C ASN A 272 17.32 -4.26 -16.18
N ASN A 273 16.81 -3.43 -17.10
CA ASN A 273 17.44 -3.11 -18.37
C ASN A 273 18.53 -2.03 -18.26
N TYR A 274 18.90 -1.59 -17.05
CA TYR A 274 19.96 -0.60 -16.87
C TYR A 274 21.30 -1.20 -17.30
N GLN A 275 21.94 -0.55 -18.27
CA GLN A 275 23.19 -1.00 -18.88
C GLN A 275 24.36 -0.82 -17.92
N LYS A 276 25.20 -1.85 -17.82
CA LYS A 276 26.38 -1.94 -16.95
C LYS A 276 27.59 -2.16 -17.86
N VAL A 277 28.23 -1.07 -18.27
CA VAL A 277 29.26 -1.09 -19.33
C VAL A 277 30.68 -1.17 -18.80
N SER A 278 30.89 -0.89 -17.51
CA SER A 278 32.20 -0.95 -16.86
C SER A 278 32.49 -2.33 -16.26
N SER A 279 33.72 -2.52 -15.78
CA SER A 279 34.10 -3.75 -15.04
C SER A 279 33.17 -4.01 -13.85
N VAL A 280 33.04 -5.28 -13.43
CA VAL A 280 32.19 -5.66 -12.27
C VAL A 280 32.58 -4.88 -11.01
N GLY A 281 33.88 -4.71 -10.75
CA GLY A 281 34.36 -3.94 -9.60
C GLY A 281 34.01 -2.46 -9.67
N THR A 282 34.14 -1.87 -10.87
CA THR A 282 33.72 -0.48 -11.13
C THR A 282 32.22 -0.31 -10.94
N CYS A 283 31.40 -1.26 -11.42
CA CYS A 283 29.95 -1.22 -11.24
C CYS A 283 29.55 -1.22 -9.75
N TYR A 284 30.26 -1.98 -8.90
CA TYR A 284 30.04 -1.92 -7.44
C TYR A 284 30.40 -0.55 -6.84
N ASN A 285 31.48 0.07 -7.31
CA ASN A 285 31.86 1.41 -6.87
C ASN A 285 30.79 2.45 -7.28
N GLN A 286 30.33 2.40 -8.54
CA GLN A 286 29.29 3.26 -9.09
C GLN A 286 27.99 3.14 -8.29
N ILE A 287 27.46 1.92 -8.13
CA ILE A 287 26.17 1.69 -7.46
C ILE A 287 26.22 1.96 -5.94
N GLY A 288 27.42 1.90 -5.33
CA GLY A 288 27.65 2.30 -3.94
C GLY A 288 27.68 3.82 -3.73
N ASN A 289 28.05 4.58 -4.76
CA ASN A 289 28.02 6.06 -4.77
C ASN A 289 26.72 6.63 -5.33
N ALA A 290 25.95 5.84 -6.09
CA ALA A 290 24.71 6.27 -6.69
C ALA A 290 23.68 6.70 -5.64
N VAL A 291 22.92 7.74 -5.97
CA VAL A 291 21.69 8.07 -5.27
C VAL A 291 20.68 6.96 -5.55
N ALA A 292 20.18 6.33 -4.48
CA ALA A 292 19.14 5.32 -4.59
C ALA A 292 17.95 5.92 -5.33
N VAL A 293 17.59 5.36 -6.49
CA VAL A 293 16.42 5.80 -7.24
C VAL A 293 15.21 5.49 -6.37
N PRO A 294 14.44 6.48 -5.92
CA PRO A 294 13.12 6.25 -5.38
C PRO A 294 12.40 5.22 -6.24
N ILE A 295 12.13 4.02 -5.69
CA ILE A 295 11.07 3.17 -6.22
C ILE A 295 9.78 3.89 -5.85
N TYR A 296 9.49 4.97 -6.59
CA TYR A 296 8.16 5.51 -6.63
C TYR A 296 7.35 4.42 -7.31
N ARG A 297 6.40 3.82 -6.58
CA ARG A 297 5.25 3.25 -7.28
C ARG A 297 4.59 4.45 -7.92
N LYS A 298 4.92 4.68 -9.20
CA LYS A 298 4.08 5.46 -10.09
C LYS A 298 2.69 4.85 -9.87
N SER A 299 1.77 5.65 -9.33
CA SER A 299 0.37 5.49 -9.70
C SER A 299 0.41 5.42 -11.22
N PHE A 300 0.17 4.23 -11.74
CA PHE A 300 0.24 3.93 -13.16
C PHE A 300 -0.54 5.02 -13.90
N ASN A 301 0.10 5.71 -14.85
CA ASN A 301 -0.59 6.68 -15.68
C ASN A 301 -0.92 5.99 -17.00
N VAL A 302 -2.14 6.16 -17.50
CA VAL A 302 -2.56 5.61 -18.81
C VAL A 302 -1.65 6.12 -19.93
N ALA A 303 -1.00 7.28 -19.74
CA ALA A 303 0.01 7.83 -20.64
C ALA A 303 1.34 7.05 -20.72
N ASP A 304 1.57 6.06 -19.84
CA ASP A 304 2.79 5.22 -19.84
C ASP A 304 2.64 3.95 -20.72
N ILE A 305 1.54 3.86 -21.47
CA ILE A 305 1.15 2.67 -22.22
C ILE A 305 1.47 2.89 -23.70
N SER A 306 2.57 2.33 -24.16
CA SER A 306 2.78 2.13 -25.59
C SER A 306 1.93 0.95 -26.07
N ASN A 307 1.29 1.10 -27.23
CA ASN A 307 0.60 0.04 -27.99
C ASN A 307 -0.85 -0.30 -27.59
N ILE A 308 -1.58 0.55 -26.87
CA ILE A 308 -3.05 0.40 -26.73
C ILE A 308 -3.74 1.57 -27.44
N SER A 309 -4.67 1.27 -28.35
CA SER A 309 -5.44 2.31 -29.06
C SER A 309 -6.34 3.10 -28.10
N GLU A 310 -6.62 4.35 -28.46
CA GLU A 310 -7.53 5.21 -27.67
C GLU A 310 -8.95 4.62 -27.57
N GLU A 311 -9.39 3.95 -28.64
CA GLU A 311 -10.64 3.20 -28.65
C GLU A 311 -10.65 2.08 -27.59
N MET A 312 -9.57 1.29 -27.51
CA MET A 312 -9.44 0.23 -26.51
C MET A 312 -9.38 0.79 -25.07
N ILE A 313 -8.72 1.93 -24.88
CA ILE A 313 -8.75 2.65 -23.60
C ILE A 313 -10.19 3.03 -23.22
N ASN A 314 -11.02 3.44 -24.18
CA ASN A 314 -12.41 3.79 -23.91
C ASN A 314 -13.26 2.57 -23.56
N PHE A 315 -13.11 1.42 -24.24
CA PHE A 315 -13.78 0.18 -23.83
C PHE A 315 -13.38 -0.26 -22.41
N LEU A 316 -12.09 -0.18 -22.08
CA LEU A 316 -11.60 -0.44 -20.73
C LEU A 316 -12.17 0.53 -19.68
N LYS A 317 -12.34 1.81 -20.03
CA LYS A 317 -13.01 2.79 -19.14
C LYS A 317 -14.47 2.43 -18.89
N VAL A 318 -15.25 2.07 -19.91
CA VAL A 318 -16.66 1.66 -19.75
C VAL A 318 -16.80 0.54 -18.71
N ILE A 319 -15.93 -0.46 -18.77
CA ILE A 319 -15.93 -1.58 -17.82
C ILE A 319 -15.43 -1.15 -16.43
N THR A 320 -14.34 -0.39 -16.37
CA THR A 320 -13.68 -0.03 -15.09
C THR A 320 -14.38 1.07 -14.31
N ASP A 321 -15.11 1.98 -14.97
CA ASP A 321 -15.87 3.04 -14.31
C ASP A 321 -17.17 2.49 -13.68
N ASN A 322 -17.63 1.30 -14.08
CA ASN A 322 -18.78 0.58 -13.52
C ASN A 322 -18.40 -0.66 -12.68
N ILE A 323 -17.16 -0.69 -12.17
CA ILE A 323 -16.57 -1.86 -11.49
C ILE A 323 -17.36 -2.29 -10.24
N ASP A 324 -18.05 -1.38 -9.56
CA ASP A 324 -18.82 -1.65 -8.35
C ASP A 324 -20.19 -2.28 -8.61
N ARG A 325 -20.76 -1.99 -9.80
CA ARG A 325 -22.00 -2.58 -10.30
C ARG A 325 -21.77 -3.91 -11.03
N ASN A 326 -20.54 -4.13 -11.52
CA ASN A 326 -20.23 -5.24 -12.44
C ASN A 326 -18.96 -6.01 -12.05
N LYS A 327 -18.86 -6.35 -10.77
CA LYS A 327 -17.68 -7.02 -10.20
C LYS A 327 -17.36 -8.34 -10.89
N GLY A 328 -18.39 -9.06 -11.39
CA GLY A 328 -18.23 -10.31 -12.14
C GLY A 328 -17.50 -10.12 -13.47
N VAL A 329 -17.91 -9.13 -14.28
CA VAL A 329 -17.29 -8.84 -15.59
C VAL A 329 -15.82 -8.48 -15.43
N TYR A 330 -15.50 -7.63 -14.46
CA TYR A 330 -14.12 -7.27 -14.09
C TYR A 330 -13.27 -8.49 -13.71
N THR A 331 -13.82 -9.37 -12.86
CA THR A 331 -13.10 -10.56 -12.35
C THR A 331 -12.83 -11.56 -13.48
N VAL A 332 -13.80 -11.75 -14.38
CA VAL A 332 -13.65 -12.61 -15.57
C VAL A 332 -12.55 -12.07 -16.49
N LEU A 333 -12.51 -10.77 -16.76
CA LEU A 333 -11.45 -10.18 -17.61
C LEU A 333 -10.05 -10.40 -17.02
N ILE A 334 -9.87 -10.20 -15.72
CA ILE A 334 -8.58 -10.47 -15.07
C ILE A 334 -8.22 -11.95 -15.21
N THR A 335 -9.18 -12.84 -15.00
CA THR A 335 -8.97 -14.28 -15.13
C THR A 335 -8.50 -14.66 -16.53
N LEU A 336 -9.17 -14.16 -17.57
CA LEU A 336 -8.83 -14.45 -18.96
C LEU A 336 -7.49 -13.82 -19.37
N MET A 337 -7.20 -12.58 -18.97
CA MET A 337 -5.93 -11.92 -19.26
C MET A 337 -4.74 -12.62 -18.57
N VAL A 338 -4.90 -12.99 -17.29
CA VAL A 338 -3.86 -13.74 -16.56
C VAL A 338 -3.66 -15.10 -17.21
N HIS A 339 -4.73 -15.79 -17.61
CA HIS A 339 -4.60 -17.08 -18.28
C HIS A 339 -3.91 -16.95 -19.65
N LYS A 340 -4.24 -15.93 -20.46
CA LYS A 340 -3.58 -15.66 -21.75
C LYS A 340 -2.08 -15.37 -21.59
N LEU A 341 -1.67 -14.74 -20.50
CA LEU A 341 -0.27 -14.48 -20.20
C LEU A 341 0.50 -15.74 -19.78
N LEU A 342 -0.17 -16.66 -19.06
CA LEU A 342 0.43 -17.92 -18.59
C LEU A 342 0.44 -19.01 -19.66
N GLU A 343 -0.61 -19.07 -20.48
CA GLU A 343 -0.81 -20.05 -21.55
C GLU A 343 -1.04 -19.30 -22.89
N PRO A 344 0.02 -18.75 -23.52
CA PRO A 344 -0.07 -17.93 -24.73
C PRO A 344 -0.85 -18.57 -25.88
N MET A 345 -0.69 -19.89 -26.02
CA MET A 345 -1.27 -20.69 -27.10
C MET A 345 -2.74 -21.03 -26.88
N GLN A 346 -3.26 -20.87 -25.65
CA GLN A 346 -4.66 -21.14 -25.35
C GLN A 346 -5.56 -20.04 -25.95
N ASP A 347 -6.63 -20.47 -26.62
CA ASP A 347 -7.72 -19.56 -26.96
C ASP A 347 -8.59 -19.31 -25.72
N ILE A 348 -8.52 -18.08 -25.21
CA ILE A 348 -9.24 -17.69 -24.00
C ILE A 348 -10.74 -17.54 -24.19
N ARG A 349 -11.23 -17.55 -25.43
CA ARG A 349 -12.68 -17.60 -25.72
C ARG A 349 -13.26 -18.96 -25.35
N LEU A 350 -12.45 -20.02 -25.38
CA LEU A 350 -12.81 -21.40 -25.00
C LEU A 350 -12.71 -21.63 -23.48
N HIS A 351 -13.24 -20.71 -22.68
CA HIS A 351 -13.13 -20.67 -21.22
C HIS A 351 -14.06 -21.63 -20.46
N LYS A 352 -14.66 -22.60 -21.15
CA LYS A 352 -15.45 -23.69 -20.57
C LYS A 352 -14.89 -25.03 -21.04
N VAL A 353 -14.81 -25.99 -20.11
CA VAL A 353 -14.35 -27.37 -20.37
C VAL A 353 -15.23 -28.14 -21.35
N GLU A 354 -16.45 -27.65 -21.60
CA GLU A 354 -17.41 -28.21 -22.55
C GLU A 354 -17.00 -27.94 -24.02
N PHE A 355 -16.13 -26.95 -24.26
CA PHE A 355 -15.62 -26.68 -25.59
C PHE A 355 -14.44 -27.59 -25.92
N GLU A 356 -14.33 -27.98 -27.19
CA GLU A 356 -13.15 -28.67 -27.70
C GLU A 356 -11.91 -27.78 -27.51
N ASN A 357 -10.86 -28.31 -26.86
CA ASN A 357 -9.69 -27.54 -26.39
C ASN A 357 -10.01 -26.42 -25.38
N GLY A 358 -11.13 -26.53 -24.67
CA GLY A 358 -11.54 -25.58 -23.65
C GLY A 358 -10.93 -25.81 -22.27
N PHE A 359 -10.84 -24.75 -21.46
CA PHE A 359 -10.33 -24.79 -20.08
C PHE A 359 -11.39 -24.32 -19.08
N SER A 360 -11.24 -24.62 -17.79
CA SER A 360 -12.18 -24.12 -16.78
C SER A 360 -11.77 -22.74 -16.27
N GLY A 361 -12.27 -21.67 -16.91
CA GLY A 361 -12.06 -20.30 -16.42
C GLY A 361 -12.60 -20.11 -14.99
N ARG A 362 -13.73 -20.74 -14.67
CA ARG A 362 -14.34 -20.70 -13.33
C ARG A 362 -13.47 -21.31 -12.25
N THR A 363 -12.77 -22.42 -12.55
CA THR A 363 -11.86 -23.05 -11.60
C THR A 363 -10.66 -22.17 -11.30
N ILE A 364 -10.09 -21.52 -12.34
CA ILE A 364 -8.97 -20.59 -12.19
C ILE A 364 -9.38 -19.38 -11.36
N ASP A 365 -10.54 -18.79 -11.67
CA ASP A 365 -11.07 -17.65 -10.93
C ASP A 365 -11.27 -17.97 -9.45
N THR A 366 -12.01 -19.04 -9.16
CA THR A 366 -12.38 -19.43 -7.79
C THR A 366 -11.16 -19.81 -6.97
N LYS A 367 -10.16 -20.47 -7.58
CA LYS A 367 -8.99 -20.98 -6.86
C LYS A 367 -7.90 -19.94 -6.66
N TYR A 368 -7.72 -19.01 -7.60
CA TYR A 368 -6.56 -18.10 -7.62
C TYR A 368 -6.93 -16.63 -7.68
N ILE A 369 -7.77 -16.22 -8.63
CA ILE A 369 -8.00 -14.79 -8.93
C ILE A 369 -8.85 -14.13 -7.86
N THR A 370 -10.05 -14.66 -7.60
CA THR A 370 -10.96 -14.12 -6.59
C THR A 370 -10.32 -14.06 -5.19
N PRO A 371 -9.64 -15.11 -4.68
CA PRO A 371 -8.91 -15.04 -3.42
C PRO A 371 -7.82 -13.95 -3.41
N THR A 372 -7.05 -13.80 -4.50
CA THR A 372 -6.00 -12.79 -4.61
C THR A 372 -6.58 -11.36 -4.61
N LEU A 373 -7.68 -11.13 -5.33
CA LEU A 373 -8.35 -9.83 -5.35
C LEU A 373 -8.89 -9.47 -3.95
N LYS A 374 -9.46 -10.43 -3.22
CA LYS A 374 -9.90 -10.25 -1.83
C LYS A 374 -8.75 -9.93 -0.90
N GLU A 375 -7.62 -10.64 -1.00
CA GLU A 375 -6.41 -10.37 -0.20
C GLU A 375 -5.89 -8.93 -0.44
N LEU A 376 -5.96 -8.46 -1.69
CA LEU A 376 -5.59 -7.09 -2.07
C LEU A 376 -6.68 -6.05 -1.70
N GLY A 377 -7.81 -6.49 -1.15
CA GLY A 377 -8.99 -5.68 -0.85
C GLY A 377 -9.55 -4.97 -2.08
N LEU A 378 -9.52 -5.63 -3.23
CA LEU A 378 -10.16 -5.21 -4.48
C LEU A 378 -11.52 -5.91 -4.61
N LEU A 379 -12.43 -5.34 -5.42
CA LEU A 379 -13.79 -5.86 -5.59
C LEU A 379 -13.79 -7.24 -6.28
N SER A 380 -14.61 -8.18 -5.79
CA SER A 380 -14.78 -9.52 -6.37
C SER A 380 -16.21 -10.05 -6.16
N MET A 381 -16.94 -10.37 -7.26
CA MET A 381 -18.36 -10.84 -7.37
C MET A 381 -19.46 -10.05 -6.61
N ALA A 382 -20.72 -9.93 -7.03
CA ALA A 382 -21.61 -10.79 -7.82
C ALA A 382 -22.40 -10.06 -8.95
N GLU A 383 -22.97 -10.91 -9.83
CA GLU A 383 -23.92 -10.74 -10.95
C GLU A 383 -23.54 -9.85 -12.16
N SER A 384 -23.90 -10.35 -13.34
CA SER A 384 -23.64 -9.79 -14.66
C SER A 384 -24.62 -8.66 -14.95
N GLY A 385 -24.13 -7.42 -15.04
CA GLY A 385 -24.96 -6.31 -15.50
C GLY A 385 -25.12 -6.30 -17.02
N GLU A 386 -26.35 -6.04 -17.45
CA GLU A 386 -26.68 -5.67 -18.82
C GLU A 386 -26.07 -4.29 -19.15
N GLY A 387 -25.61 -4.13 -20.41
CA GLY A 387 -25.13 -2.83 -20.94
C GLY A 387 -23.62 -2.73 -21.23
N MET A 388 -22.81 -3.76 -20.95
CA MET A 388 -21.36 -3.73 -21.24
C MET A 388 -20.85 -4.86 -22.14
N LYS A 389 -21.77 -5.62 -22.75
CA LYS A 389 -21.46 -6.81 -23.55
C LYS A 389 -20.51 -6.49 -24.71
N GLU A 390 -20.74 -5.38 -25.40
CA GLU A 390 -19.91 -4.96 -26.52
C GLU A 390 -18.48 -4.63 -26.08
N ALA A 391 -18.31 -3.76 -25.07
CA ALA A 391 -17.00 -3.40 -24.54
C ALA A 391 -16.22 -4.63 -24.05
N PHE A 392 -16.92 -5.56 -23.38
CA PHE A 392 -16.33 -6.82 -22.91
C PHE A 392 -15.83 -7.70 -24.05
N LEU A 393 -16.66 -7.92 -25.09
CA LEU A 393 -16.28 -8.72 -26.25
C LEU A 393 -15.12 -8.09 -27.03
N LYS A 394 -15.16 -6.77 -27.25
CA LYS A 394 -14.10 -6.02 -27.93
C LYS A 394 -12.77 -6.11 -27.19
N VAL A 395 -12.80 -6.03 -25.85
CA VAL A 395 -11.61 -6.20 -25.01
C VAL A 395 -11.06 -7.63 -25.12
N ILE A 396 -11.92 -8.65 -25.05
CA ILE A 396 -11.52 -10.07 -25.18
C ILE A 396 -10.87 -10.35 -26.52
N ASP A 397 -11.52 -9.95 -27.61
CA ASP A 397 -11.00 -10.19 -28.96
C ASP A 397 -9.65 -9.52 -29.15
N ALA A 398 -9.46 -8.30 -28.62
CA ALA A 398 -8.22 -7.56 -28.76
C ALA A 398 -7.02 -8.29 -28.14
N PHE A 399 -7.10 -8.74 -26.88
CA PHE A 399 -5.96 -9.41 -26.24
C PHE A 399 -5.83 -10.89 -26.63
N GLN A 400 -6.88 -11.49 -27.19
CA GLN A 400 -6.77 -12.80 -27.83
C GLN A 400 -6.00 -12.71 -29.16
N SER A 401 -6.24 -11.67 -29.96
CA SER A 401 -5.61 -11.45 -31.26
C SER A 401 -4.19 -10.87 -31.16
N ASP A 402 -3.94 -10.00 -30.19
CA ASP A 402 -2.61 -9.42 -29.93
C ASP A 402 -2.23 -9.64 -28.47
N GLN A 403 -1.32 -10.58 -28.23
CA GLN A 403 -0.87 -10.87 -26.87
C GLN A 403 -0.06 -9.71 -26.26
N THR A 404 0.62 -8.90 -27.09
CA THR A 404 1.56 -7.87 -26.62
C THR A 404 0.88 -6.75 -25.82
N ILE A 405 -0.43 -6.57 -26.02
CA ILE A 405 -1.23 -5.58 -25.30
C ILE A 405 -1.80 -6.12 -23.98
N THR A 406 -1.86 -7.44 -23.80
CA THR A 406 -2.53 -8.10 -22.66
C THR A 406 -2.00 -7.62 -21.31
N GLU A 407 -0.67 -7.55 -21.15
CA GLU A 407 -0.05 -7.11 -19.90
C GLU A 407 -0.40 -5.66 -19.58
N ASN A 408 -0.38 -4.79 -20.59
CA ASN A 408 -0.71 -3.38 -20.44
C ASN A 408 -2.20 -3.16 -20.12
N MET A 409 -3.10 -3.92 -20.75
CA MET A 409 -4.53 -3.90 -20.44
C MET A 409 -4.80 -4.36 -19.01
N LEU A 410 -4.17 -5.45 -18.57
CA LEU A 410 -4.27 -5.94 -17.20
C LEU A 410 -3.79 -4.88 -16.19
N ARG A 411 -2.69 -4.18 -16.48
CA ARG A 411 -2.19 -3.09 -15.64
C ARG A 411 -3.16 -1.90 -15.57
N ILE A 412 -3.82 -1.52 -16.67
CA ILE A 412 -4.88 -0.48 -16.66
C ILE A 412 -6.00 -0.88 -15.71
N ILE A 413 -6.54 -2.08 -15.90
CA ILE A 413 -7.71 -2.59 -15.16
C ILE A 413 -7.39 -2.65 -13.65
N LEU A 414 -6.23 -3.19 -13.27
CA LEU A 414 -5.81 -3.27 -11.87
C LEU A 414 -5.58 -1.88 -11.26
N ASN A 415 -4.97 -0.96 -12.00
CA ASN A 415 -4.76 0.40 -11.50
C ASN A 415 -6.09 1.16 -11.31
N LYS A 416 -7.03 1.03 -12.24
CA LYS A 416 -8.36 1.62 -12.10
C LYS A 416 -9.09 1.07 -10.89
N ALA A 417 -9.00 -0.24 -10.62
CA ALA A 417 -9.55 -0.84 -9.41
C ALA A 417 -8.89 -0.30 -8.12
N ILE A 418 -7.58 -0.10 -8.13
CA ILE A 418 -6.84 0.52 -7.01
C ILE A 418 -7.25 1.99 -6.81
N LEU A 419 -7.41 2.74 -7.90
CA LEU A 419 -7.87 4.14 -7.85
C LEU A 419 -9.30 4.24 -7.35
N PHE A 420 -10.19 3.36 -7.81
CA PHE A 420 -11.55 3.24 -7.31
C PHE A 420 -11.57 2.97 -5.80
N LYS A 421 -10.76 2.01 -5.33
CA LYS A 421 -10.57 1.75 -3.89
C LYS A 421 -10.11 3.00 -3.14
N LYS A 422 -9.13 3.74 -3.68
CA LYS A 422 -8.63 4.97 -3.07
C LYS A 422 -9.67 6.09 -3.05
N ASN A 423 -10.46 6.24 -4.10
CA ASN A 423 -11.51 7.26 -4.18
C ASN A 423 -12.71 6.94 -3.27
N ASN A 424 -12.89 5.67 -2.88
CA ASN A 424 -13.87 5.26 -1.86
C ASN A 424 -13.35 5.41 -0.42
N LEU A 425 -12.08 5.75 -0.22
CA LEU A 425 -11.53 6.11 1.10
C LEU A 425 -11.74 7.60 1.32
N VAL A 426 -12.75 7.93 2.11
CA VAL A 426 -12.99 9.29 2.60
C VAL A 426 -12.46 9.34 4.02
N GLU A 427 -11.33 10.02 4.24
CA GLU A 427 -10.82 10.25 5.59
C GLU A 427 -11.74 11.24 6.31
N ILE A 428 -12.35 10.77 7.39
CA ILE A 428 -13.28 11.48 8.26
C ILE A 428 -12.50 11.85 9.52
N ARG A 429 -12.61 13.11 9.93
CA ARG A 429 -11.89 13.60 11.11
C ARG A 429 -12.42 12.89 12.36
N LYS A 430 -11.55 12.15 13.05
CA LYS A 430 -11.84 11.60 14.38
C LYS A 430 -11.91 12.71 15.42
N LEU A 431 -12.67 12.50 16.49
CA LEU A 431 -12.77 13.48 17.56
C LEU A 431 -11.47 13.50 18.39
N ASP A 432 -10.79 14.64 18.43
CA ASP A 432 -9.53 14.83 19.15
C ASP A 432 -9.77 15.21 20.63
N ASN A 433 -10.76 16.06 20.92
CA ASN A 433 -11.08 16.54 22.27
C ASN A 433 -12.26 15.77 22.89
N ALA A 434 -12.23 15.53 24.21
CA ALA A 434 -13.23 14.73 24.92
C ALA A 434 -14.42 15.55 25.47
N GLU A 435 -14.31 16.88 25.51
CA GLU A 435 -15.24 17.76 26.23
C GLU A 435 -16.43 18.29 25.40
N GLU A 436 -16.58 17.93 24.12
CA GLU A 436 -17.46 18.67 23.20
C GLU A 436 -18.66 17.93 22.59
N ILE A 437 -18.89 16.63 22.84
CA ILE A 437 -20.02 15.91 22.20
C ILE A 437 -21.00 15.26 23.18
N THR A 438 -22.25 15.74 23.17
CA THR A 438 -23.33 15.18 23.97
C THR A 438 -23.95 13.95 23.29
N ILE A 439 -24.58 13.05 24.07
CA ILE A 439 -25.36 11.94 23.52
C ILE A 439 -26.43 12.45 22.55
N THR A 440 -27.05 13.60 22.85
CA THR A 440 -28.04 14.24 21.98
C THR A 440 -27.42 14.61 20.63
N ALA A 441 -26.24 15.24 20.63
CA ALA A 441 -25.54 15.61 19.39
C ALA A 441 -25.18 14.37 18.55
N ILE A 442 -24.70 13.28 19.17
CA ILE A 442 -24.43 12.01 18.48
C ILE A 442 -25.70 11.47 17.83
N VAL A 443 -26.81 11.40 18.58
CA VAL A 443 -28.07 10.83 18.07
C VAL A 443 -28.65 11.69 16.93
N GLU A 444 -28.55 13.01 17.03
CA GLU A 444 -28.98 13.92 15.95
C GLU A 444 -28.12 13.77 14.70
N LEU A 445 -26.81 13.59 14.86
CA LEU A 445 -25.91 13.33 13.75
C LEU A 445 -26.26 12.02 13.06
N LEU A 446 -26.38 10.93 13.83
CA LEU A 446 -26.74 9.61 13.29
C LEU A 446 -28.10 9.65 12.58
N LYS A 447 -29.08 10.37 13.14
CA LYS A 447 -30.38 10.59 12.48
C LYS A 447 -30.20 11.23 11.11
N LYS A 448 -29.45 12.34 11.03
CA LYS A 448 -29.17 13.03 9.75
C LYS A 448 -28.44 12.12 8.76
N HIS A 449 -27.55 11.27 9.25
CA HIS A 449 -26.77 10.37 8.41
C HIS A 449 -27.59 9.19 7.88
N PHE A 450 -28.48 8.62 8.69
CA PHE A 450 -29.31 7.47 8.31
C PHE A 450 -30.47 7.85 7.37
N THR A 451 -31.06 9.03 7.58
CA THR A 451 -32.30 9.46 6.89
C THR A 451 -32.07 10.33 5.65
N GLU A 452 -30.81 10.57 5.28
CA GLU A 452 -30.47 11.24 4.04
C GLU A 452 -30.97 10.42 2.83
N LYS A 453 -31.55 11.10 1.83
CA LYS A 453 -31.91 10.45 0.57
C LYS A 453 -30.66 10.22 -0.27
N TYR A 454 -30.14 9.00 -0.22
CA TYR A 454 -29.03 8.58 -1.07
C TYR A 454 -29.56 8.01 -2.39
N ASP A 455 -29.12 8.54 -3.52
CA ASP A 455 -29.40 8.00 -4.87
C ASP A 455 -28.60 6.70 -5.16
N THR A 456 -28.10 6.03 -4.12
CA THR A 456 -27.25 4.85 -4.23
C THR A 456 -27.64 3.80 -3.19
N TRP A 457 -27.49 2.52 -3.55
CA TRP A 457 -27.67 1.41 -2.62
C TRP A 457 -26.56 1.37 -1.54
N GLY A 458 -26.88 0.79 -0.38
CA GLY A 458 -25.94 0.56 0.73
C GLY A 458 -26.20 1.38 2.00
N GLY A 459 -27.01 2.45 1.93
CA GLY A 459 -27.36 3.29 3.09
C GLY A 459 -28.02 2.53 4.25
N SER A 460 -28.72 1.43 3.99
CA SER A 460 -29.34 0.57 5.00
C SER A 460 -28.34 -0.08 5.95
N LYS A 461 -27.05 -0.11 5.61
CA LYS A 461 -25.97 -0.63 6.48
C LYS A 461 -25.51 0.38 7.53
N LEU A 462 -25.80 1.68 7.37
CA LEU A 462 -25.37 2.72 8.31
C LEU A 462 -25.83 2.47 9.75
N PRO A 463 -27.10 2.12 10.02
CA PRO A 463 -27.53 1.77 11.37
C PRO A 463 -26.84 0.50 11.89
N VAL A 464 -26.57 -0.48 11.03
CA VAL A 464 -25.90 -1.74 11.44
C VAL A 464 -24.49 -1.45 11.93
N LEU A 465 -23.72 -0.61 11.22
CA LEU A 465 -22.38 -0.20 11.66
C LEU A 465 -22.42 0.57 12.99
N ALA A 466 -23.42 1.43 13.18
CA ALA A 466 -23.60 2.13 14.45
C ALA A 466 -23.91 1.15 15.59
N PHE A 467 -24.80 0.19 15.38
CA PHE A 467 -25.04 -0.83 16.40
C PHE A 467 -23.79 -1.69 16.66
N TYR A 468 -23.04 -2.05 15.62
CA TYR A 468 -21.80 -2.79 15.79
C TYR A 468 -20.78 -2.03 16.65
N ALA A 469 -20.61 -0.73 16.40
CA ALA A 469 -19.77 0.16 17.20
C ALA A 469 -20.20 0.23 18.68
N ILE A 470 -21.52 0.34 18.95
CA ILE A 470 -21.99 0.41 20.33
C ILE A 470 -21.85 -0.93 21.06
N TYR A 471 -22.07 -2.07 20.39
CA TYR A 471 -21.84 -3.40 20.98
C TYR A 471 -20.38 -3.63 21.35
N LYS A 472 -19.41 -3.14 20.55
CA LYS A 472 -17.99 -3.16 20.93
C LYS A 472 -17.72 -2.44 22.25
N SER A 473 -18.46 -1.38 22.55
CA SER A 473 -18.33 -0.63 23.80
C SER A 473 -19.09 -1.31 24.94
N LEU A 474 -20.33 -1.75 24.69
CA LEU A 474 -21.16 -2.44 25.68
C LEU A 474 -20.53 -3.72 26.22
N ILE A 475 -19.88 -4.51 25.37
CA ILE A 475 -19.21 -5.76 25.77
C ILE A 475 -18.06 -5.51 26.75
N LEU A 476 -17.44 -4.33 26.68
CA LEU A 476 -16.31 -4.00 27.53
C LEU A 476 -16.71 -3.32 28.84
N GLU A 477 -17.88 -2.68 28.89
CA GLU A 477 -18.24 -1.77 29.98
C GLU A 477 -19.47 -2.22 30.78
N VAL A 478 -20.34 -3.07 30.22
CA VAL A 478 -21.62 -3.42 30.85
C VAL A 478 -21.59 -4.87 31.32
N ASP A 479 -21.77 -5.08 32.63
CA ASP A 479 -21.71 -6.40 33.30
C ASP A 479 -22.58 -7.48 32.66
N ARG A 480 -23.73 -7.11 32.07
CA ARG A 480 -24.60 -8.03 31.32
C ARG A 480 -23.83 -8.82 30.26
N PHE A 481 -22.85 -8.18 29.62
CA PHE A 481 -22.04 -8.73 28.55
C PHE A 481 -20.70 -9.30 29.00
N LYS A 482 -20.49 -9.48 30.30
CA LYS A 482 -19.34 -10.20 30.81
C LYS A 482 -19.29 -11.60 30.18
N ASP A 483 -18.10 -12.00 29.73
CA ASP A 483 -17.81 -13.25 29.02
C ASP A 483 -18.52 -13.39 27.65
N CYS A 484 -18.99 -12.27 27.08
CA CYS A 484 -19.53 -12.23 25.74
C CYS A 484 -18.45 -11.88 24.68
N GLN A 485 -18.67 -12.34 23.46
CA GLN A 485 -17.89 -12.01 22.27
C GLN A 485 -18.82 -11.51 21.16
N LEU A 486 -18.36 -10.53 20.39
CA LEU A 486 -19.06 -10.00 19.22
C LEU A 486 -18.58 -10.72 17.97
N GLU A 487 -19.49 -11.33 17.22
CA GLU A 487 -19.14 -11.94 15.93
C GLU A 487 -18.72 -10.86 14.90
N PRO A 488 -17.83 -11.17 13.94
CA PRO A 488 -17.52 -10.27 12.84
C PRO A 488 -18.75 -9.94 11.98
N LEU A 489 -18.83 -8.70 11.46
CA LEU A 489 -19.89 -8.32 10.51
C LEU A 489 -19.82 -9.16 9.22
N GLY A 490 -20.97 -9.68 8.78
CA GLY A 490 -21.14 -10.34 7.48
C GLY A 490 -21.36 -9.36 6.32
N SER A 491 -21.36 -9.88 5.09
CA SER A 491 -21.75 -9.12 3.88
C SER A 491 -23.27 -9.05 3.79
N HIS A 492 -23.89 -7.86 3.70
CA HIS A 492 -25.36 -7.72 3.70
C HIS A 492 -26.03 -8.17 2.39
N THR A 493 -25.24 -8.51 1.38
CA THR A 493 -25.73 -8.93 0.05
C THR A 493 -25.95 -10.44 -0.09
N ALA A 494 -25.74 -11.25 0.96
CA ALA A 494 -26.04 -12.68 0.91
C ALA A 494 -27.55 -12.89 1.08
N SER A 495 -28.18 -13.74 0.26
CA SER A 495 -29.60 -14.06 0.45
C SER A 495 -29.79 -14.78 1.80
N ASP A 496 -30.88 -14.45 2.52
CA ASP A 496 -31.18 -15.03 3.85
C ASP A 496 -31.19 -16.57 3.83
N ARG A 497 -31.54 -17.20 2.70
CA ARG A 497 -31.50 -18.67 2.50
C ARG A 497 -30.09 -19.27 2.55
N THR A 498 -29.05 -18.48 2.29
CA THR A 498 -27.65 -18.91 2.26
C THR A 498 -26.81 -18.40 3.44
N SER A 499 -27.34 -17.47 4.24
CA SER A 499 -26.62 -16.96 5.41
C SER A 499 -26.62 -18.01 6.53
N LYS A 500 -25.43 -18.31 7.08
CA LYS A 500 -25.28 -19.11 8.32
C LYS A 500 -25.47 -18.27 9.58
N SER A 501 -26.09 -17.09 9.47
CA SER A 501 -26.11 -16.06 10.50
C SER A 501 -27.47 -16.01 11.21
N ALA A 502 -27.49 -15.75 12.52
CA ALA A 502 -28.72 -15.57 13.28
C ALA A 502 -29.35 -14.17 13.07
N GLY A 503 -28.59 -13.16 12.67
CA GLY A 503 -29.05 -11.79 12.44
C GLY A 503 -27.90 -10.85 12.04
N ASP A 504 -28.19 -9.55 11.86
CA ASP A 504 -27.20 -8.55 11.43
C ASP A 504 -26.04 -8.42 12.43
N ILE A 505 -26.34 -8.53 13.73
CA ILE A 505 -25.37 -8.52 14.83
C ILE A 505 -25.65 -9.70 15.75
N GLN A 506 -24.59 -10.40 16.15
CA GLN A 506 -24.65 -11.58 17.01
C GLN A 506 -23.62 -11.48 18.14
N VAL A 507 -24.11 -11.66 19.36
CA VAL A 507 -23.31 -11.71 20.57
C VAL A 507 -23.32 -13.13 21.09
N ILE A 508 -22.15 -13.71 21.31
CA ILE A 508 -21.95 -15.08 21.79
C ILE A 508 -21.54 -15.04 23.25
N LYS A 509 -22.14 -15.89 24.09
CA LYS A 509 -21.74 -16.09 25.48
C LYS A 509 -21.58 -17.59 25.73
N ASN A 510 -20.43 -18.02 26.25
CA ASN A 510 -20.14 -19.44 26.50
C ASN A 510 -20.43 -20.34 25.28
N SER A 511 -20.01 -19.90 24.09
CA SER A 511 -20.22 -20.59 22.81
C SER A 511 -21.68 -20.77 22.37
N LYS A 512 -22.63 -20.06 22.99
CA LYS A 512 -24.05 -20.00 22.60
C LYS A 512 -24.44 -18.60 22.17
N VAL A 513 -25.43 -18.51 21.28
CA VAL A 513 -25.98 -17.21 20.85
C VAL A 513 -26.74 -16.59 22.02
N PHE A 514 -26.24 -15.46 22.52
CA PHE A 514 -26.82 -14.74 23.64
C PHE A 514 -27.83 -13.70 23.15
N GLU A 515 -27.38 -12.78 22.29
CA GLU A 515 -28.19 -11.66 21.81
C GLU A 515 -28.02 -11.49 20.31
N VAL A 516 -29.15 -11.33 19.61
CA VAL A 516 -29.20 -11.10 18.16
C VAL A 516 -29.91 -9.78 17.89
N VAL A 517 -29.41 -9.02 16.92
CA VAL A 517 -30.06 -7.78 16.46
C VAL A 517 -30.28 -7.84 14.96
N GLU A 518 -31.50 -7.49 14.56
CA GLU A 518 -31.91 -7.36 13.17
C GLU A 518 -32.48 -5.96 12.95
N ILE A 519 -31.94 -5.22 11.97
CA ILE A 519 -32.19 -3.79 11.79
C ILE A 519 -32.84 -3.53 10.44
N LYS A 520 -33.94 -2.77 10.46
CA LYS A 520 -34.81 -2.53 9.31
C LYS A 520 -35.03 -1.02 9.16
N LEU A 521 -34.16 -0.38 8.38
CA LEU A 521 -34.27 1.02 8.00
C LEU A 521 -35.38 1.21 6.95
N ASP A 522 -36.21 2.23 7.11
CA ASP A 522 -37.32 2.63 6.22
C ASP A 522 -38.34 1.51 5.98
N LYS A 523 -38.47 0.56 6.93
CA LYS A 523 -39.36 -0.60 6.80
C LYS A 523 -40.16 -0.84 8.07
N PRO A 524 -41.50 -0.80 8.01
CA PRO A 524 -42.32 -1.16 9.15
C PRO A 524 -42.27 -2.67 9.39
N ILE A 525 -42.42 -3.07 10.64
CA ILE A 525 -42.37 -4.47 11.07
C ILE A 525 -43.76 -5.08 10.86
N ASP A 526 -43.82 -6.09 10.00
CA ASP A 526 -45.01 -6.91 9.80
C ASP A 526 -44.92 -8.24 10.57
N ILE A 527 -46.03 -8.98 10.60
CA ILE A 527 -46.08 -10.27 11.30
C ILE A 527 -45.14 -11.32 10.69
N ASN A 528 -44.90 -11.30 9.38
CA ASN A 528 -44.05 -12.27 8.72
C ASN A 528 -42.59 -12.10 9.16
N MET A 529 -42.13 -10.86 9.36
CA MET A 529 -40.81 -10.58 9.90
C MET A 529 -40.64 -11.18 11.31
N VAL A 530 -41.68 -11.10 12.14
CA VAL A 530 -41.67 -11.72 13.48
C VAL A 530 -41.67 -13.25 13.39
N ARG A 531 -42.40 -13.83 12.44
CA ARG A 531 -42.38 -15.29 12.20
C ARG A 531 -41.00 -15.76 11.72
N ILE A 532 -40.35 -15.03 10.81
CA ILE A 532 -38.98 -15.31 10.36
C ILE A 532 -37.98 -15.20 11.52
N ALA A 533 -38.13 -14.17 12.37
CA ALA A 533 -37.31 -14.05 13.58
C ALA A 533 -37.51 -15.26 14.51
N TYR A 534 -38.75 -15.74 14.67
CA TYR A 534 -39.01 -16.95 15.47
C TYR A 534 -38.33 -18.20 14.91
N GLU A 535 -38.33 -18.40 13.60
CA GLU A 535 -37.60 -19.51 12.97
C GLU A 535 -36.09 -19.43 13.27
N LYS A 536 -35.52 -18.24 13.21
CA LYS A 536 -34.10 -18.00 13.56
C LYS A 536 -33.85 -18.24 15.05
N ILE A 537 -34.74 -17.76 15.93
CA ILE A 537 -34.65 -17.98 17.38
C ILE A 537 -34.60 -19.47 17.69
N VAL A 538 -35.52 -20.26 17.12
CA VAL A 538 -35.54 -21.73 17.32
C VAL A 538 -34.27 -22.38 16.78
N ARG A 539 -33.81 -21.96 15.61
CA ARG A 539 -32.64 -22.55 14.94
C ARG A 539 -31.33 -22.28 15.69
N PHE A 540 -31.14 -21.06 16.19
CA PHE A 540 -29.89 -20.62 16.81
C PHE A 540 -29.95 -20.61 18.34
N ASN A 541 -31.13 -20.86 18.91
CA ASN A 541 -31.42 -20.92 20.34
C ASN A 541 -30.93 -19.67 21.10
N SER A 542 -31.31 -18.49 20.61
CA SER A 542 -30.91 -17.20 21.19
C SER A 542 -31.70 -16.88 22.46
N GLU A 543 -31.06 -16.27 23.47
CA GLU A 543 -31.74 -15.81 24.68
C GLU A 543 -32.50 -14.49 24.48
N ARG A 544 -31.97 -13.59 23.64
CA ARG A 544 -32.55 -12.28 23.33
C ARG A 544 -32.49 -12.02 21.83
N TYR A 545 -33.57 -11.50 21.27
CA TYR A 545 -33.66 -11.17 19.85
C TYR A 545 -34.27 -9.79 19.67
N TYR A 546 -33.61 -8.91 18.93
CA TYR A 546 -34.07 -7.55 18.69
C TYR A 546 -34.47 -7.39 17.23
N ILE A 547 -35.66 -6.83 16.99
CA ILE A 547 -36.06 -6.31 15.69
C ILE A 547 -36.20 -4.80 15.82
N LEU A 548 -35.30 -4.06 15.18
CA LEU A 548 -35.20 -2.61 15.29
C LEU A 548 -35.65 -1.95 13.99
N SER A 549 -36.60 -1.03 14.07
CA SER A 549 -37.12 -0.28 12.92
C SER A 549 -37.37 1.18 13.28
N ASP A 550 -37.11 2.11 12.36
CA ASP A 550 -37.48 3.52 12.50
C ASP A 550 -38.98 3.78 12.24
N MET A 551 -39.67 2.85 11.56
CA MET A 551 -41.10 2.93 11.23
C MET A 551 -42.01 2.20 12.23
N GLY A 552 -41.44 1.42 13.16
CA GLY A 552 -42.21 0.67 14.16
C GLY A 552 -42.98 -0.52 13.59
N VAL A 553 -44.01 -0.99 14.30
CA VAL A 553 -44.89 -2.09 13.88
C VAL A 553 -46.02 -1.56 13.03
N LEU A 554 -46.40 -2.27 11.97
CA LEU A 554 -47.61 -1.95 11.19
C LEU A 554 -48.83 -1.99 12.11
N GLU A 555 -49.61 -0.90 12.15
CA GLU A 555 -50.77 -0.78 13.06
C GLU A 555 -51.73 -1.97 12.98
N LYS A 556 -52.03 -2.44 11.75
CA LYS A 556 -52.89 -3.60 11.51
C LYS A 556 -52.38 -4.91 12.12
N ASN A 557 -51.08 -5.01 12.40
CA ASN A 557 -50.42 -6.19 12.95
C ASN A 557 -50.09 -6.06 14.44
N GLN A 558 -50.41 -4.93 15.10
CA GLN A 558 -49.96 -4.65 16.46
C GLN A 558 -50.41 -5.72 17.46
N LEU A 559 -51.69 -6.14 17.41
CA LEU A 559 -52.23 -7.18 18.30
C LEU A 559 -51.56 -8.53 18.04
N GLU A 560 -51.52 -8.96 16.78
CA GLU A 560 -50.95 -10.26 16.39
C GLU A 560 -49.45 -10.36 16.73
N VAL A 561 -48.71 -9.26 16.55
CA VAL A 561 -47.29 -9.18 16.91
C VAL A 561 -47.10 -9.30 18.43
N ASN A 562 -47.91 -8.58 19.22
CA ASN A 562 -47.83 -8.63 20.68
C ASN A 562 -48.14 -10.04 21.21
N GLU A 563 -49.17 -10.70 20.70
CA GLU A 563 -49.52 -12.08 21.04
C GLU A 563 -48.39 -13.05 20.68
N LEU A 564 -47.80 -12.89 19.49
CA LEU A 564 -46.70 -13.75 19.05
C LEU A 564 -45.44 -13.56 19.90
N VAL A 565 -45.09 -12.32 20.27
CA VAL A 565 -43.95 -12.03 21.16
C VAL A 565 -44.13 -12.74 22.52
N LEU A 566 -45.32 -12.65 23.12
CA LEU A 566 -45.63 -13.33 24.38
C LEU A 566 -45.50 -14.85 24.24
N LYS A 567 -46.07 -15.40 23.16
CA LYS A 567 -46.02 -16.84 22.87
C LYS A 567 -44.59 -17.35 22.67
N ILE A 568 -43.71 -16.57 22.05
CA ILE A 568 -42.30 -16.92 21.88
C ILE A 568 -41.60 -16.99 23.24
N LYS A 569 -41.85 -16.02 24.12
CA LYS A 569 -41.31 -16.02 25.47
C LYS A 569 -41.79 -17.22 26.28
N GLU A 570 -43.07 -17.56 26.21
CA GLU A 570 -43.64 -18.72 26.93
C GLU A 570 -43.13 -20.06 26.41
N LYS A 571 -43.05 -20.23 25.08
CA LYS A 571 -42.68 -21.51 24.47
C LYS A 571 -41.19 -21.77 24.38
N HIS A 572 -40.39 -20.74 24.09
CA HIS A 572 -38.95 -20.87 23.88
C HIS A 572 -38.13 -20.25 25.01
N GLY A 573 -38.68 -19.27 25.74
CA GLY A 573 -37.93 -18.51 26.75
C GLY A 573 -37.12 -17.33 26.18
N CYS A 574 -37.07 -17.16 24.85
CA CYS A 574 -36.37 -16.03 24.23
C CYS A 574 -37.12 -14.72 24.47
N GLN A 575 -36.40 -13.66 24.85
CA GLN A 575 -36.94 -12.31 24.92
C GLN A 575 -36.86 -11.65 23.54
N LEU A 576 -37.97 -11.69 22.79
CA LEU A 576 -38.11 -10.94 21.54
C LEU A 576 -38.49 -9.48 21.84
N ILE A 577 -37.67 -8.54 21.37
CA ILE A 577 -37.78 -7.11 21.67
C ILE A 577 -37.92 -6.34 20.36
N ILE A 578 -39.02 -5.60 20.23
CA ILE A 578 -39.31 -4.76 19.09
C ILE A 578 -39.19 -3.29 19.52
N ASN A 579 -38.33 -2.51 18.87
CA ASN A 579 -38.10 -1.13 19.27
C ASN A 579 -37.57 -0.23 18.13
N GLY A 580 -37.47 1.06 18.39
CA GLY A 580 -36.88 2.05 17.50
C GLY A 580 -35.35 1.96 17.38
N ILE A 581 -34.81 2.21 16.19
CA ILE A 581 -33.36 2.30 15.93
C ILE A 581 -32.70 3.37 16.83
N LEU A 582 -33.09 4.64 16.67
CA LEU A 582 -32.50 5.76 17.42
C LEU A 582 -32.81 5.73 18.93
N PRO A 583 -34.05 5.41 19.39
CA PRO A 583 -34.32 5.23 20.81
C PRO A 583 -33.42 4.18 21.47
N THR A 584 -33.18 3.05 20.80
CA THR A 584 -32.30 1.99 21.32
C THR A 584 -30.85 2.43 21.35
N LEU A 585 -30.34 3.08 20.30
CA LEU A 585 -28.98 3.67 20.31
C LEU A 585 -28.80 4.68 21.44
N LYS A 586 -29.77 5.59 21.64
CA LYS A 586 -29.76 6.58 22.72
C LYS A 586 -29.71 5.92 24.10
N TYR A 587 -30.46 4.83 24.29
CA TYR A 587 -30.43 4.05 25.52
C TYR A 587 -29.05 3.41 25.74
N TYR A 588 -28.49 2.74 24.73
CA TYR A 588 -27.17 2.10 24.83
C TYR A 588 -26.03 3.10 25.04
N LEU A 589 -26.10 4.28 24.44
CA LEU A 589 -25.13 5.36 24.68
C LEU A 589 -25.10 5.85 26.13
N ARG A 590 -26.22 5.73 26.87
CA ARG A 590 -26.28 6.08 28.30
C ARG A 590 -25.66 5.01 29.20
N LEU A 591 -25.44 3.80 28.69
CA LEU A 591 -24.87 2.69 29.45
C LEU A 591 -23.33 2.65 29.40
N ILE A 592 -22.72 3.42 28.50
CA ILE A 592 -21.27 3.47 28.33
C ILE A 592 -20.70 4.76 28.91
N SER A 593 -19.48 4.68 29.43
CA SER A 593 -18.74 5.79 30.01
C SER A 593 -18.15 6.73 28.95
N ASN A 594 -17.89 6.23 27.74
CA ASN A 594 -17.15 6.95 26.71
C ASN A 594 -17.88 6.95 25.35
N SER A 595 -18.80 7.89 25.17
CA SER A 595 -19.52 8.11 23.90
C SER A 595 -18.61 8.49 22.73
N LYS A 596 -17.45 9.10 23.01
CA LYS A 596 -16.42 9.42 22.00
C LYS A 596 -15.80 8.16 21.41
N ARG A 597 -15.55 7.14 22.23
CA ARG A 597 -15.03 5.84 21.76
C ARG A 597 -15.99 5.20 20.77
N PHE A 598 -17.28 5.17 21.11
CA PHE A 598 -18.33 4.72 20.20
C PHE A 598 -18.27 5.48 18.87
N PHE A 599 -18.19 6.82 18.91
CA PHE A 599 -18.26 7.63 17.71
C PHE A 599 -17.04 7.44 16.80
N ASN A 600 -15.84 7.37 17.38
CA ASN A 600 -14.62 7.09 16.62
C ASN A 600 -14.65 5.68 16.02
N GLU A 601 -15.19 4.69 16.73
CA GLU A 601 -15.38 3.34 16.20
C GLU A 601 -16.39 3.32 15.04
N TYR A 602 -17.48 4.08 15.17
CA TYR A 602 -18.45 4.25 14.08
C TYR A 602 -17.81 4.88 12.84
N ILE A 603 -17.00 5.92 13.02
CA ILE A 603 -16.23 6.54 11.93
C ILE A 603 -15.34 5.50 11.24
N GLU A 604 -14.54 4.75 12.00
CA GLU A 604 -13.64 3.74 11.45
C GLU A 604 -14.40 2.68 10.64
N LEU A 605 -15.52 2.19 11.17
CA LEU A 605 -16.37 1.22 10.46
C LEU A 605 -16.94 1.80 9.16
N VAL A 606 -17.37 3.06 9.15
CA VAL A 606 -17.87 3.72 7.93
C VAL A 606 -16.75 3.97 6.92
N GLU A 607 -15.55 4.33 7.37
CA GLU A 607 -14.37 4.51 6.51
C GLU A 607 -13.96 3.22 5.81
N ASP A 608 -13.93 2.11 6.56
CA ASP A 608 -13.43 0.82 6.10
C ASP A 608 -14.47 -0.02 5.36
N ASP A 609 -15.77 0.28 5.50
CA ASP A 609 -16.82 -0.51 4.86
C ASP A 609 -16.78 -0.41 3.32
N THR A 610 -16.78 -1.57 2.67
CA THR A 610 -16.67 -1.70 1.20
C THR A 610 -18.02 -1.67 0.47
N GLU A 611 -19.13 -1.82 1.19
CA GLU A 611 -20.49 -1.74 0.64
C GLU A 611 -20.99 -0.28 0.62
N LEU A 612 -20.55 0.53 1.58
CA LEU A 612 -20.81 1.96 1.60
C LEU A 612 -20.11 2.70 0.44
N LYS A 613 -20.91 3.38 -0.37
CA LYS A 613 -20.45 4.32 -1.41
C LYS A 613 -19.86 5.61 -0.83
N THR A 614 -19.04 6.30 -1.63
CA THR A 614 -18.39 7.58 -1.28
C THR A 614 -19.39 8.64 -0.79
N ILE A 615 -20.62 8.67 -1.32
CA ILE A 615 -21.65 9.62 -0.90
C ILE A 615 -22.05 9.45 0.57
N HIS A 616 -22.18 8.21 1.05
CA HIS A 616 -22.50 7.93 2.46
C HIS A 616 -21.37 8.40 3.39
N LYS A 617 -20.11 8.14 3.00
CA LYS A 617 -18.93 8.51 3.80
C LYS A 617 -18.70 10.02 3.79
N THR A 618 -18.91 10.67 2.63
CA THR A 618 -18.80 12.12 2.47
C THR A 618 -19.89 12.84 3.27
N LYS A 619 -21.11 12.28 3.34
CA LYS A 619 -22.16 12.83 4.19
C LYS A 619 -21.75 12.82 5.66
N LEU A 620 -21.23 11.70 6.18
CA LEU A 620 -20.72 11.63 7.54
C LEU A 620 -19.60 12.65 7.78
N LYS A 621 -18.68 12.81 6.82
CA LYS A 621 -17.61 13.83 6.90
C LYS A 621 -18.13 15.27 6.98
N SER A 622 -19.25 15.55 6.33
CA SER A 622 -19.85 16.89 6.28
C SER A 622 -20.65 17.24 7.52
N LEU A 623 -21.16 16.23 8.22
CA LEU A 623 -21.87 16.34 9.50
C LEU A 623 -20.87 16.50 10.64
#